data_AF-A0A1V5P6R5-F1
#
_entry.id   AF-A0A1V5P6R5-F1
#
_cell.length_a   1.000
_cell.length_b   1.000
_cell.length_c   1.000
_cell.angle_alpha   90.00
_cell.angle_beta   90.00
_cell.angle_gamma   90.00
#
_symmetry.space_group_name_H-M   'P 1'
#
loop_
_entity.id
_entity.type
_entity.pdbx_description
1 polymer ?
#
loop_
_entity_poly.entity_id
_entity_poly.type
_entity_poly.pdbx_seq_one_letter_code
_entity_poly.pdbx_strand_id
1 'polypeptide(L)'
;MELSGGTIGKGTQAHVGIFVALLVVVVMYIVFKRTRIGYEWRMVGLSFPFSEFGGISLDRTFIGGMLVSGGIAGLGGVVEILGVWREYKDLFAAGFGFRGNLAALLGGQNVIGSTIAALFYGGMEAGALGLEWSAGIPRQLIDIVVGLIIFFMAAEGMWAFVRRIKWVRGARAVRRTTEDLEV
;
A
#
# COMPACT_ATOMS: atom_id res chain seq x y z
N MET A 1 12.31 -38.96 5.53
CA MET A 1 12.75 -38.62 4.17
C MET A 1 11.70 -37.68 3.64
N GLU A 2 11.80 -36.38 3.94
CA GLU A 2 10.94 -35.33 3.37
C GLU A 2 11.62 -33.97 3.55
N LEU A 3 11.47 -33.14 2.53
CA LEU A 3 12.48 -32.20 2.06
C LEU A 3 12.61 -30.96 2.97
N SER A 4 13.72 -30.95 3.71
CA SER A 4 14.32 -29.75 4.31
C SER A 4 14.96 -28.90 3.20
N GLY A 5 14.15 -28.06 2.55
CA GLY A 5 14.56 -27.28 1.38
C GLY A 5 14.24 -25.79 1.41
N GLY A 6 14.14 -25.15 2.59
CA GLY A 6 13.84 -23.71 2.61
C GLY A 6 13.59 -23.04 3.96
N THR A 7 14.13 -23.56 5.05
CA THR A 7 14.09 -22.91 6.36
C THR A 7 15.50 -22.52 6.79
N ILE A 8 15.73 -21.22 7.03
CA ILE A 8 17.04 -20.66 7.41
C ILE A 8 17.34 -20.91 8.91
N GLY A 9 16.39 -21.48 9.67
CA GLY A 9 16.62 -21.90 11.05
C GLY A 9 15.57 -22.88 11.57
N LYS A 10 16.00 -23.86 12.36
CA LYS A 10 15.09 -24.75 13.12
C LYS A 10 14.36 -23.90 14.17
N GLY A 11 13.12 -23.52 13.88
CA GLY A 11 12.24 -22.78 14.80
C GLY A 11 11.72 -21.42 14.31
N THR A 12 12.05 -20.99 13.09
CA THR A 12 11.57 -19.70 12.55
C THR A 12 10.70 -19.93 11.31
N GLN A 13 9.53 -19.28 11.24
CA GLN A 13 8.69 -19.19 10.02
C GLN A 13 9.30 -18.27 8.95
N ALA A 14 10.62 -18.14 8.92
CA ALA A 14 11.34 -17.34 7.94
C ALA A 14 11.52 -18.18 6.67
N HIS A 15 10.68 -17.88 5.68
CA HIS A 15 10.65 -18.56 4.40
C HIS A 15 11.38 -17.77 3.31
N VAL A 16 11.71 -18.43 2.20
CA VAL A 16 12.29 -17.84 0.98
C VAL A 16 11.43 -16.66 0.44
N GLY A 17 10.19 -16.52 0.91
CA GLY A 17 9.30 -15.39 0.65
C GLY A 17 9.88 -14.00 0.89
N ILE A 18 10.81 -13.84 1.85
CA ILE A 18 11.51 -12.56 2.07
C ILE A 18 12.39 -12.17 0.87
N PHE A 19 13.06 -13.14 0.25
CA PHE A 19 13.87 -12.88 -0.95
C PHE A 19 12.99 -12.53 -2.16
N VAL A 20 11.85 -13.21 -2.30
CA VAL A 20 10.87 -12.89 -3.35
C VAL A 20 10.29 -11.50 -3.15
N ALA A 21 9.89 -11.15 -1.93
CA ALA A 21 9.37 -9.83 -1.60
C ALA A 21 10.40 -8.73 -1.88
N LEU A 22 11.66 -8.92 -1.47
CA LEU A 22 12.74 -7.98 -1.74
C LEU A 22 12.97 -7.80 -3.25
N LEU A 23 12.96 -8.90 -4.01
CA LEU A 23 13.11 -8.85 -5.47
C LEU A 23 11.98 -8.07 -6.12
N VAL A 24 10.72 -8.31 -5.71
CA VAL A 24 9.56 -7.56 -6.22
C VAL A 24 9.68 -6.07 -5.91
N VAL A 25 10.10 -5.69 -4.70
CA VAL A 25 10.32 -4.29 -4.33
C VAL A 25 11.37 -3.63 -5.23
N VAL A 26 12.51 -4.31 -5.46
CA VAL A 26 13.58 -3.79 -6.34
C VAL A 26 13.09 -3.64 -7.77
N VAL A 27 12.38 -4.63 -8.30
CA VAL A 27 11.79 -4.56 -9.65
C VAL A 27 10.83 -3.38 -9.74
N MET A 28 9.91 -3.24 -8.78
CA MET A 28 8.93 -2.15 -8.80
C MET A 28 9.58 -0.77 -8.63
N TYR A 29 10.64 -0.67 -7.83
CA TYR A 29 11.41 0.57 -7.70
C TYR A 29 12.04 0.98 -9.04
N ILE A 30 12.66 0.03 -9.74
CA ILE A 30 13.23 0.28 -11.07
C ILE A 30 12.12 0.63 -12.05
N VAL A 31 11.00 -0.09 -12.03
CA VAL A 31 9.89 0.14 -12.95
C VAL A 31 9.36 1.57 -12.83
N PHE A 32 9.14 2.04 -11.59
CA PHE A 32 8.63 3.38 -11.32
C PHE A 32 9.65 4.49 -11.61
N LYS A 33 10.94 4.25 -11.38
CA LYS A 33 11.99 5.28 -11.50
C LYS A 33 12.60 5.39 -12.90
N ARG A 34 12.71 4.28 -13.64
CA ARG A 34 13.51 4.21 -14.88
C ARG A 34 12.72 3.91 -16.15
N THR A 35 11.44 3.55 -16.06
CA THR A 35 10.67 3.04 -17.23
C THR A 35 9.56 4.00 -17.66
N ARG A 36 9.26 3.98 -18.96
CA ARG A 36 8.15 4.76 -19.56
C ARG A 36 6.79 4.39 -18.95
N ILE A 37 6.55 3.10 -18.73
CA ILE A 37 5.31 2.58 -18.12
C ILE A 37 5.06 3.20 -16.73
N GLY A 38 6.11 3.31 -15.90
CA GLY A 38 6.00 3.94 -14.57
C GLY A 38 5.80 5.46 -14.62
N TYR A 39 6.18 6.12 -15.72
CA TYR A 39 5.84 7.51 -15.97
C TYR A 39 4.38 7.65 -16.40
N GLU A 40 3.92 6.82 -17.32
CA GLU A 40 2.53 6.79 -17.81
C GLU A 40 1.55 6.55 -16.65
N TRP A 41 1.81 5.58 -15.77
CA TRP A 41 0.97 5.34 -14.58
C TRP A 41 0.89 6.53 -13.63
N ARG A 42 2.00 7.25 -13.40
CA ARG A 42 2.01 8.45 -12.55
C ARG A 42 1.24 9.60 -13.20
N MET A 43 1.35 9.74 -14.51
CA MET A 43 0.70 10.82 -15.24
C MET A 43 -0.82 10.64 -15.28
N VAL A 44 -1.28 9.41 -15.55
CA VAL A 44 -2.71 9.05 -15.49
C VAL A 44 -3.27 9.25 -14.08
N GLY A 45 -2.47 8.97 -13.04
CA GLY A 45 -2.85 9.22 -11.65
C GLY A 45 -2.98 10.70 -11.25
N LEU A 46 -2.28 11.61 -11.94
CA LEU A 46 -2.37 13.06 -11.68
C LEU A 46 -3.56 13.69 -12.40
N SER A 47 -3.76 13.35 -13.67
CA SER A 47 -4.90 13.85 -14.46
C SER A 47 -5.13 13.02 -15.71
N PHE A 48 -6.32 12.42 -15.80
CA PHE A 48 -6.77 11.62 -16.94
C PHE A 48 -6.79 12.42 -18.27
N PRO A 49 -7.42 13.62 -18.35
CA PRO A 49 -7.53 14.34 -19.62
C PRO A 49 -6.17 14.78 -20.16
N PHE A 50 -5.27 15.23 -19.29
CA PHE A 50 -3.92 15.67 -19.68
C PHE A 50 -3.07 14.53 -20.22
N SER A 51 -3.28 13.31 -19.72
CA SER A 51 -2.53 12.13 -20.17
C SER A 51 -2.92 11.74 -21.60
N GLU A 52 -4.21 11.88 -21.96
CA GLU A 52 -4.71 11.66 -23.31
C GLU A 52 -4.11 12.66 -24.31
N PHE A 53 -4.10 13.95 -23.93
CA PHE A 53 -3.46 15.00 -24.73
C PHE A 53 -1.93 14.80 -24.85
N GLY A 54 -1.30 14.16 -23.86
CA GLY A 54 0.11 13.79 -23.88
C GLY A 54 0.46 12.61 -24.79
N GLY A 55 -0.52 12.03 -25.48
CA GLY A 55 -0.32 10.88 -26.39
C GLY A 55 -0.22 9.53 -25.67
N ILE A 56 -0.62 9.46 -24.39
CA ILE A 56 -0.63 8.21 -23.62
C ILE A 56 -1.91 7.44 -23.96
N SER A 57 -1.78 6.19 -24.40
CA SER A 57 -2.92 5.30 -24.59
C SER A 57 -3.46 4.84 -23.23
N LEU A 58 -4.60 5.40 -22.82
CA LEU A 58 -5.23 5.15 -21.52
C LEU A 58 -5.60 3.68 -21.33
N ASP A 59 -6.22 3.05 -22.34
CA ASP A 59 -6.67 1.66 -22.26
C ASP A 59 -5.51 0.69 -21.98
N ARG A 60 -4.38 0.85 -22.70
CA ARG A 60 -3.20 0.00 -22.52
C ARG A 60 -2.55 0.23 -21.16
N THR A 61 -2.50 1.49 -20.72
CA THR A 61 -1.92 1.89 -19.44
C THR A 61 -2.73 1.30 -18.27
N PHE A 62 -4.06 1.33 -18.39
CA PHE A 62 -4.99 0.79 -17.40
C PHE A 62 -4.94 -0.74 -17.32
N ILE A 63 -5.02 -1.43 -18.48
CA ILE A 63 -4.91 -2.90 -18.54
C ILE A 63 -3.54 -3.36 -18.04
N GLY A 64 -2.46 -2.67 -18.44
CA GLY A 64 -1.11 -2.95 -17.96
C GLY A 64 -0.99 -2.81 -16.44
N GLY A 65 -1.59 -1.77 -15.86
CA GLY A 65 -1.63 -1.57 -14.40
C GLY A 65 -2.38 -2.68 -13.67
N MET A 66 -3.54 -3.10 -14.19
CA MET A 66 -4.31 -4.21 -13.62
C MET A 66 -3.54 -5.54 -13.67
N LEU A 67 -2.90 -5.86 -14.80
CA LEU A 67 -2.13 -7.10 -14.95
C LEU A 67 -0.94 -7.14 -13.99
N VAL A 68 -0.22 -6.03 -13.85
CA VAL A 68 0.94 -5.96 -12.95
C VAL A 68 0.52 -6.02 -11.49
N SER A 69 -0.53 -5.28 -11.11
CA SER A 69 -1.09 -5.34 -9.74
C SER A 69 -1.58 -6.75 -9.39
N GLY A 70 -2.35 -7.37 -10.29
CA GLY A 70 -2.85 -8.73 -10.10
C GLY A 70 -1.72 -9.77 -10.03
N GLY A 71 -0.68 -9.63 -10.85
CA GLY A 71 0.50 -10.49 -10.79
C GLY A 71 1.24 -10.40 -9.47
N ILE A 72 1.44 -9.19 -8.94
CA ILE A 72 2.10 -8.97 -7.64
C ILE A 72 1.25 -9.50 -6.50
N ALA A 73 -0.07 -9.25 -6.52
CA ALA A 73 -0.99 -9.75 -5.50
C ALA A 73 -1.05 -11.30 -5.50
N GLY A 74 -1.06 -11.91 -6.69
CA GLY A 74 -0.99 -13.36 -6.86
C GLY A 74 0.31 -13.95 -6.32
N LEU A 75 1.46 -13.35 -6.65
CA LEU A 75 2.75 -13.78 -6.11
C LEU A 75 2.80 -13.68 -4.58
N GLY A 76 2.27 -12.60 -4.00
CA GLY A 76 2.16 -12.44 -2.55
C GLY A 76 1.33 -13.56 -1.90
N GLY A 77 0.17 -13.89 -2.48
CA GLY A 77 -0.67 -14.98 -1.99
C GLY A 77 -0.02 -16.36 -2.09
N VAL A 78 0.68 -16.66 -3.19
CA VAL A 78 1.39 -17.93 -3.37
C VAL A 78 2.52 -18.09 -2.34
N VAL A 79 3.28 -17.02 -2.08
CA VAL A 79 4.33 -17.04 -1.06
C VAL A 79 3.77 -17.30 0.34
N GLU A 80 2.63 -16.70 0.68
CA GLU A 80 1.98 -16.88 1.98
C GLU A 80 1.47 -18.31 2.18
N ILE A 81 0.77 -18.87 1.19
CA ILE A 81 0.19 -20.23 1.26
C ILE A 81 1.30 -21.29 1.33
N LEU A 82 2.29 -21.22 0.43
CA LEU A 82 3.35 -22.23 0.35
C LEU A 82 4.40 -22.08 1.46
N GLY A 83 4.58 -20.87 1.98
CA GLY A 83 5.51 -20.58 3.06
C GLY A 83 4.95 -20.94 4.43
N VAL A 84 3.92 -20.21 4.86
CA VAL A 84 3.50 -20.14 6.26
C VAL A 84 2.53 -21.26 6.61
N TRP A 85 1.48 -21.42 5.83
CA TRP A 85 0.36 -22.27 6.21
C TRP A 85 0.53 -23.72 5.75
N ARG A 86 1.19 -23.93 4.60
CA ARG A 86 1.38 -25.25 3.94
C ARG A 86 0.10 -26.05 3.68
N GLU A 87 -1.05 -25.50 4.04
CA GLU A 87 -2.41 -25.99 3.86
C GLU A 87 -3.30 -24.79 3.51
N TYR A 88 -4.32 -25.04 2.69
CA TYR A 88 -5.32 -24.03 2.36
C TYR A 88 -6.22 -23.79 3.58
N LYS A 89 -6.16 -22.60 4.17
CA LYS A 89 -7.12 -22.14 5.17
C LYS A 89 -8.18 -21.27 4.52
N ASP A 90 -9.44 -21.50 4.88
CA ASP A 90 -10.52 -20.58 4.53
C ASP A 90 -10.19 -19.17 5.02
N LEU A 91 -10.47 -18.18 4.17
CA LEU A 91 -10.25 -16.75 4.43
C LEU A 91 -8.77 -16.32 4.59
N PHE A 92 -7.80 -17.08 4.09
CA PHE A 92 -6.38 -16.66 4.15
C PHE A 92 -6.13 -15.27 3.53
N ALA A 93 -6.89 -14.86 2.52
CA ALA A 93 -6.73 -13.55 1.88
C ALA A 93 -7.44 -12.40 2.62
N ALA A 94 -8.26 -12.69 3.63
CA ALA A 94 -9.08 -11.70 4.31
C ALA A 94 -8.19 -10.71 5.09
N GLY A 95 -8.35 -9.42 4.82
CA GLY A 95 -7.64 -8.34 5.52
C GLY A 95 -6.27 -7.97 4.93
N PHE A 96 -5.63 -8.80 4.11
CA PHE A 96 -4.33 -8.46 3.50
C PHE A 96 -4.41 -7.24 2.58
N GLY A 97 -5.48 -7.10 1.79
CA GLY A 97 -5.69 -5.93 0.94
C GLY A 97 -5.86 -4.63 1.75
N PHE A 98 -6.56 -4.70 2.88
CA PHE A 98 -6.71 -3.55 3.77
C PHE A 98 -5.36 -3.15 4.39
N ARG A 99 -4.66 -4.10 5.02
CA ARG A 99 -3.34 -3.86 5.62
C ARG A 99 -2.30 -3.35 4.61
N GLY A 100 -2.32 -3.90 3.38
CA GLY A 100 -1.45 -3.46 2.29
C GLY A 100 -1.73 -2.02 1.85
N ASN A 101 -3.01 -1.64 1.72
CA ASN A 101 -3.39 -0.26 1.43
C ASN A 101 -2.97 0.70 2.56
N LEU A 102 -3.12 0.28 3.82
CA LEU A 102 -2.69 1.07 4.97
C LEU A 102 -1.17 1.28 4.98
N ALA A 103 -0.38 0.24 4.70
CA ALA A 103 1.07 0.37 4.58
C ALA A 103 1.48 1.30 3.42
N ALA A 104 0.76 1.25 2.30
CA ALA A 104 1.00 2.14 1.17
C ALA A 104 0.71 3.61 1.51
N LEU A 105 -0.37 3.85 2.23
CA LEU A 105 -0.77 5.17 2.72
C LEU A 105 0.26 5.70 3.74
N LEU A 106 0.63 4.89 4.73
CA LEU A 106 1.64 5.24 5.74
C LEU A 106 3.00 5.56 5.09
N GLY A 107 3.35 4.84 4.02
CA GLY A 107 4.54 5.06 3.22
C GLY A 107 4.50 6.25 2.25
N GLY A 108 3.44 7.06 2.27
CA GLY A 108 3.28 8.22 1.40
C GLY A 108 3.15 7.87 -0.09
N GLN A 109 2.53 6.72 -0.40
CA GLN A 109 2.35 6.19 -1.76
C GLN A 109 3.64 6.04 -2.59
N ASN A 110 4.79 5.95 -1.92
CA ASN A 110 6.08 5.67 -2.55
C ASN A 110 6.47 4.20 -2.36
N VAL A 111 7.15 3.61 -3.34
CA VAL A 111 7.58 2.19 -3.29
C VAL A 111 8.50 1.92 -2.09
N ILE A 112 9.45 2.83 -1.82
CA ILE A 112 10.38 2.68 -0.68
C ILE A 112 9.64 2.88 0.65
N GLY A 113 8.85 3.96 0.76
CA GLY A 113 8.13 4.27 2.00
C GLY A 113 7.13 3.18 2.39
N SER A 114 6.40 2.65 1.40
CA SER A 114 5.44 1.55 1.61
C SER A 114 6.12 0.25 2.03
N THR A 115 7.31 -0.04 1.51
CA THR A 115 8.09 -1.21 1.92
C THR A 115 8.52 -1.11 3.38
N ILE A 116 9.03 0.04 3.81
CA ILE A 116 9.45 0.27 5.21
C ILE A 116 8.23 0.19 6.15
N ALA A 117 7.11 0.81 5.77
CA ALA A 117 5.86 0.73 6.52
C ALA A 117 5.32 -0.70 6.64
N ALA A 118 5.35 -1.47 5.56
CA ALA A 118 4.93 -2.88 5.55
C ALA A 118 5.84 -3.74 6.43
N LEU A 119 7.16 -3.49 6.41
CA LEU A 119 8.11 -4.21 7.27
C LEU A 119 7.87 -3.90 8.75
N PHE A 120 7.61 -2.64 9.09
CA PHE A 120 7.25 -2.24 10.45
C PHE A 120 5.96 -2.92 10.93
N TYR A 121 4.91 -2.90 10.09
CA TYR A 121 3.65 -3.58 10.38
C TYR A 121 3.85 -5.09 10.57
N GLY A 122 4.60 -5.76 9.67
CA GLY A 122 4.92 -7.19 9.81
C GLY A 122 5.71 -7.51 11.08
N GLY A 123 6.64 -6.62 11.48
CA GLY A 123 7.36 -6.73 12.74
C GLY A 123 6.45 -6.62 13.97
N MET A 124 5.51 -5.69 13.96
CA MET A 124 4.48 -5.58 15.00
C MET A 124 3.61 -6.84 15.06
N GLU A 125 3.18 -7.34 13.90
CA GLU A 125 2.34 -8.54 13.78
C GLU A 125 3.05 -9.80 14.31
N ALA A 126 4.35 -9.94 14.05
CA ALA A 126 5.18 -11.00 14.62
C ALA A 126 5.39 -10.82 16.14
N GLY A 127 5.58 -9.59 16.60
CA GLY A 127 5.64 -9.25 18.02
C GLY A 127 4.35 -9.60 18.77
N ALA A 128 3.19 -9.38 18.13
CA ALA A 128 1.87 -9.78 18.63
C ALA A 128 1.83 -11.26 18.96
N LEU A 129 2.27 -12.10 18.02
CA LEU A 129 2.24 -13.55 18.17
C LEU A 129 3.11 -13.99 19.35
N GLY A 130 4.28 -13.37 19.53
CA GLY A 130 5.13 -13.63 20.69
C GLY A 130 4.51 -13.23 22.03
N LEU A 131 3.80 -12.10 22.06
CA LEU A 131 3.09 -11.60 23.26
C LEU A 131 1.84 -12.40 23.58
N GLU A 132 1.12 -12.86 22.56
CA GLU A 132 -0.03 -13.76 22.71
C GLU A 132 0.40 -15.07 23.36
N TRP A 133 1.53 -15.64 22.91
CA TRP A 133 2.08 -16.88 23.46
C TRP A 133 2.64 -16.72 24.88
N SER A 134 3.26 -15.59 25.19
CA SER A 134 3.98 -15.41 26.46
C SER A 134 3.13 -14.79 27.57
N ALA A 135 2.28 -13.82 27.22
CA ALA A 135 1.54 -13.00 28.17
C ALA A 135 0.03 -13.17 28.08
N GLY A 136 -0.47 -14.04 27.18
CA GLY A 136 -1.91 -14.26 26.96
C GLY A 136 -2.63 -13.01 26.42
N ILE A 137 -1.87 -12.07 25.85
CA ILE A 137 -2.41 -10.82 25.35
C ILE A 137 -3.07 -11.06 23.99
N PRO A 138 -4.38 -10.79 23.84
CA PRO A 138 -5.10 -11.03 22.61
C PRO A 138 -4.64 -10.06 21.51
N ARG A 139 -4.49 -10.58 20.28
CA ARG A 139 -3.99 -9.86 19.08
C ARG A 139 -4.76 -8.57 18.76
N GLN A 140 -5.99 -8.47 19.25
CA GLN A 140 -6.88 -7.30 19.16
C GLN A 140 -6.21 -6.01 19.67
N LEU A 141 -5.27 -6.09 20.63
CA LEU A 141 -4.54 -4.90 21.07
C LEU A 141 -3.68 -4.28 19.95
N ILE A 142 -3.13 -5.10 19.05
CA ILE A 142 -2.34 -4.59 17.92
C ILE A 142 -3.23 -3.90 16.90
N ASP A 143 -4.41 -4.46 16.64
CA ASP A 143 -5.38 -3.84 15.74
C ASP A 143 -5.80 -2.45 16.24
N ILE A 144 -5.90 -2.26 17.57
CA ILE A 144 -6.16 -0.95 18.18
C ILE A 144 -4.99 0.01 17.95
N VAL A 145 -3.75 -0.43 18.16
CA VAL A 145 -2.55 0.41 17.93
C VAL A 145 -2.44 0.82 16.46
N VAL A 146 -2.68 -0.12 15.54
CA VAL A 146 -2.70 0.14 14.10
C VAL A 146 -3.83 1.11 13.75
N GLY A 147 -5.01 0.94 14.34
CA GLY A 147 -6.14 1.87 14.22
C GLY A 147 -5.78 3.29 14.67
N LEU A 148 -5.06 3.43 15.79
CA LEU A 148 -4.54 4.71 16.27
C LEU A 148 -3.55 5.35 15.29
N ILE A 149 -2.62 4.57 14.72
CA ILE A 149 -1.67 5.05 13.71
C ILE A 149 -2.43 5.62 12.50
N ILE A 150 -3.44 4.90 12.02
CA ILE A 150 -4.27 5.32 10.88
C ILE A 150 -5.07 6.57 11.24
N PHE A 151 -5.61 6.64 12.45
CA PHE A 151 -6.34 7.81 12.93
C PHE A 151 -5.47 9.06 12.94
N PHE A 152 -4.25 8.97 13.48
CA PHE A 152 -3.30 10.09 13.47
C PHE A 152 -2.86 10.47 12.05
N MET A 153 -2.61 9.48 11.18
CA MET A 153 -2.28 9.74 9.78
C MET A 153 -3.42 10.46 9.04
N ALA A 154 -4.66 10.02 9.24
CA ALA A 154 -5.84 10.64 8.63
C ALA A 154 -6.08 12.05 9.17
N ALA A 155 -5.77 12.32 10.44
CA ALA A 155 -5.94 13.63 11.06
C ALA A 155 -5.10 14.72 10.35
N GLU A 156 -3.86 14.44 9.96
CA GLU A 156 -3.05 15.40 9.18
C GLU A 156 -3.67 15.70 7.82
N GLY A 157 -4.10 14.66 7.10
CA GLY A 157 -4.78 14.81 5.81
C GLY A 157 -6.09 15.60 5.92
N MET A 158 -6.86 15.37 6.99
CA MET A 158 -8.11 16.08 7.25
C MET A 158 -7.87 17.58 7.50
N TRP A 159 -6.81 17.94 8.23
CA TRP A 159 -6.48 19.35 8.46
C TRP A 159 -6.12 20.08 7.16
N ALA A 160 -5.32 19.45 6.30
CA ALA A 160 -4.99 19.98 4.98
C ALA A 160 -6.23 20.15 4.09
N PHE A 161 -7.13 19.17 4.10
CA PHE A 161 -8.38 19.20 3.35
C PHE A 161 -9.32 20.34 3.79
N VAL A 162 -9.51 20.53 5.10
CA VAL A 162 -10.34 21.60 5.66
C VAL A 162 -9.79 22.98 5.27
N ARG A 163 -8.47 23.18 5.32
CA ARG A 163 -7.84 24.44 4.87
C ARG A 163 -8.10 24.70 3.38
N ARG A 164 -8.00 23.67 2.54
CA ARG A 164 -8.24 23.79 1.09
C ARG A 164 -9.68 24.19 0.77
N ILE A 165 -10.67 23.62 1.46
CA ILE A 165 -12.09 23.99 1.28
C ILE A 165 -12.34 25.45 1.68
N LYS A 166 -11.81 25.89 2.83
CA LYS A 166 -11.96 27.27 3.30
C LYS A 166 -11.39 28.27 2.27
N TRP A 167 -10.24 27.95 1.67
CA TRP A 167 -9.61 28.78 0.64
C TRP A 167 -10.45 28.88 -0.65
N VAL A 168 -10.97 27.76 -1.16
CA VAL A 168 -11.80 27.75 -2.39
C VAL A 168 -13.14 28.47 -2.19
N ARG A 169 -13.73 28.40 -0.98
CA ARG A 169 -14.96 29.17 -0.66
C ARG A 169 -14.68 30.67 -0.58
N GLY A 170 -13.54 31.07 -0.02
CA GLY A 170 -13.10 32.47 0.02
C GLY A 170 -12.87 33.06 -1.37
N ALA A 171 -12.20 32.32 -2.27
CA ALA A 171 -11.95 32.77 -3.64
C ALA A 171 -13.23 32.96 -4.48
N ARG A 172 -14.27 32.15 -4.24
CA ARG A 172 -15.57 32.30 -4.92
C ARG A 172 -16.40 33.48 -4.38
N ALA A 173 -16.24 33.85 -3.11
CA ALA A 173 -16.94 34.99 -2.54
C ALA A 173 -16.44 36.31 -3.13
N VAL A 174 -15.13 36.44 -3.36
CA VAL A 174 -14.51 37.64 -3.94
C VAL A 174 -14.94 37.87 -5.39
N ARG A 175 -15.11 36.81 -6.18
CA ARG A 175 -15.47 36.93 -7.61
C ARG A 175 -16.90 37.43 -7.85
N ARG A 176 -17.84 37.08 -6.96
CA ARG A 176 -19.22 37.60 -7.03
C ARG A 176 -19.26 39.10 -6.77
N THR A 177 -18.52 39.58 -5.79
CA THR A 177 -18.50 41.02 -5.45
C THR A 177 -17.91 41.88 -6.56
N THR A 178 -16.99 41.36 -7.38
CA THR A 178 -16.48 42.10 -8.54
C THR A 178 -17.46 42.12 -9.71
N GLU A 179 -18.22 41.04 -9.94
CA GLU A 179 -19.31 41.05 -10.93
C GLU A 179 -20.43 42.02 -10.54
N ASP A 180 -20.72 42.16 -9.23
CA ASP A 180 -21.74 43.08 -8.72
C ASP A 180 -21.33 44.57 -8.77
N LEU A 181 -20.05 44.87 -9.01
CA LEU A 181 -19.51 46.24 -9.11
C LEU A 181 -19.27 46.71 -10.56
N GLU A 182 -19.35 45.79 -11.54
CA GLU A 182 -19.18 46.09 -12.97
C GLU A 182 -20.52 46.34 -13.71
N VAL A 183 -21.65 46.31 -13.00
CA VAL A 183 -23.01 46.64 -13.51
C VAL A 183 -23.51 48.01 -13.05
#